data_AF-B9Y3V9-F1
#
_entry.id   AF-B9Y3V9-F1
#
_cell.length_a   1.000
_cell.length_b   1.000
_cell.length_c   1.000
_cell.angle_alpha   90.00
_cell.angle_beta   90.00
_cell.angle_gamma   90.00
#
_symmetry.space_group_name_H-M   'P 1'
#
loop_
_entity.id
_entity.type
_entity.pdbx_description
1 polymer ?
#
loop_
_entity_poly.entity_id
_entity_poly.type
_entity_poly.pdbx_seq_one_letter_code
_entity_poly.pdbx_strand_id
1 'polypeptide(L)'
;MKIRHNPAGQRQQIQEFFDSSRRMLHAPRQTCVKACSWDVSEVVPNKPRPQWEIFAAEDDGGQIIGLLALDPQRWQIDLLSVVQQHQGEGVSSELLHQARRYAKKHHHFELQVIVLLASLPFFLKEGFTLMASDHQPVQLQGRFFLRQTLRPRLVLAAEPFDNGWDARAFTEILQTFIPVSQCQSVSCNLSDGAQGYVDALIGQSVCQRVTLPPDPALSARKISYAVRGNNAILEFSELNGLSDSRLYGTMILHALTQGCRRFYLVLSPLGPADGGLGMLEALGMKFIFDDRGEIVQADDQELKKTLRGLTFIALCDPQDLYRNTVPASPLIRWLKQTSAAAEPGAAAGHGLGYTIQALLQGKCQDSVAALMSTIGFRERLRHADALLCFRQKPLSPASPSSLPQAAAIAHHEDMLTILVTPAETQVAQAEILGFDQVVKLPEGPLSDQDVQTALREILKELSRL
;
A
#
# COMPACT_ATOMS: atom_id res chain seq x y z
N MET A 1 2.50 24.36 1.77
CA MET A 1 3.47 24.66 0.68
C MET A 1 2.78 24.64 -0.68
N LYS A 2 2.88 25.73 -1.45
CA LYS A 2 2.37 25.81 -2.84
C LYS A 2 3.53 26.06 -3.79
N ILE A 3 3.49 25.50 -5.00
CA ILE A 3 4.50 25.79 -6.03
C ILE A 3 3.88 26.61 -7.15
N ARG A 4 4.54 27.72 -7.49
CA ARG A 4 4.20 28.57 -8.63
C ARG A 4 5.22 28.39 -9.74
N HIS A 5 4.73 28.24 -10.96
CA HIS A 5 5.53 28.25 -12.17
C HIS A 5 5.44 29.63 -12.81
N ASN A 6 6.60 30.28 -12.99
CA ASN A 6 6.73 31.64 -13.51
C ASN A 6 7.63 31.63 -14.76
N PRO A 7 7.08 31.93 -15.95
CA PRO A 7 7.87 32.10 -17.16
C PRO A 7 8.78 33.34 -17.08
N ALA A 8 9.76 33.44 -17.99
CA ALA A 8 10.81 34.48 -18.05
C ALA A 8 10.35 35.97 -18.13
N GLY A 9 9.06 36.28 -17.98
CA GLY A 9 8.49 37.63 -18.12
C GLY A 9 8.21 38.40 -16.81
N GLN A 10 8.16 37.76 -15.63
CA GLN A 10 7.75 38.42 -14.39
C GLN A 10 8.95 38.92 -13.55
N ARG A 11 9.50 40.09 -13.92
CA ARG A 11 10.78 40.63 -13.41
C ARG A 11 10.84 40.95 -11.91
N GLN A 12 9.71 41.27 -11.26
CA GLN A 12 9.72 41.85 -9.92
C GLN A 12 10.01 40.81 -8.82
N GLN A 13 9.42 39.62 -8.90
CA GLN A 13 9.70 38.50 -7.98
C GLN A 13 11.11 37.91 -8.16
N ILE A 14 11.67 38.03 -9.36
CA ILE A 14 13.04 37.59 -9.70
C ILE A 14 14.10 38.48 -9.03
N GLN A 15 13.80 39.75 -8.72
CA GLN A 15 14.78 40.65 -8.10
C GLN A 15 14.88 40.41 -6.58
N GLU A 16 13.75 40.26 -5.89
CA GLU A 16 13.69 39.84 -4.48
C GLU A 16 14.39 38.47 -4.26
N PHE A 17 14.26 37.59 -5.26
CA PHE A 17 14.95 36.30 -5.39
C PHE A 17 16.48 36.40 -5.42
N PHE A 18 17.06 37.33 -6.19
CA PHE A 18 18.50 37.52 -6.22
C PHE A 18 19.03 38.12 -4.91
N ASP A 19 18.26 39.03 -4.31
CA ASP A 19 18.64 39.68 -3.07
C ASP A 19 18.55 38.73 -1.86
N SER A 20 17.66 37.72 -1.92
CA SER A 20 17.58 36.63 -0.94
C SER A 20 18.65 35.55 -1.17
N SER A 21 18.87 35.15 -2.44
CA SER A 21 19.91 34.16 -2.80
C SER A 21 21.32 34.66 -2.51
N ARG A 22 21.62 35.95 -2.76
CA ARG A 22 22.90 36.58 -2.39
C ARG A 22 23.18 36.48 -0.89
N ARG A 23 22.16 36.70 -0.04
CA ARG A 23 22.28 36.54 1.42
C ARG A 23 22.56 35.08 1.82
N MET A 24 21.99 34.11 1.13
CA MET A 24 22.21 32.67 1.39
C MET A 24 23.54 32.13 0.88
N LEU A 25 24.12 32.73 -0.15
CA LEU A 25 25.40 32.30 -0.73
C LEU A 25 26.63 32.75 0.07
N HIS A 26 26.47 33.76 0.93
CA HIS A 26 27.48 34.18 1.90
C HIS A 26 27.50 33.32 3.19
N ALA A 27 26.53 32.43 3.40
CA ALA A 27 26.56 31.48 4.50
C ALA A 27 27.61 30.36 4.26
N PRO A 28 28.27 29.85 5.31
CA PRO A 28 29.31 28.83 5.17
C PRO A 28 28.82 27.60 4.39
N ARG A 29 29.68 27.08 3.50
CA ARG A 29 29.41 26.16 2.38
C ARG A 29 28.68 24.84 2.68
N GLN A 30 28.31 24.55 3.92
CA GLN A 30 27.90 23.22 4.38
C GLN A 30 26.39 23.01 4.61
N THR A 31 25.52 24.01 4.39
CA THR A 31 24.12 23.89 4.82
C THR A 31 23.07 23.75 3.70
N CYS A 32 23.36 23.99 2.42
CA CYS A 32 22.32 23.95 1.36
C CYS A 32 22.67 23.07 0.15
N VAL A 33 21.64 22.47 -0.44
CA VAL A 33 21.70 21.91 -1.80
C VAL A 33 21.90 23.08 -2.77
N LYS A 34 23.09 23.17 -3.36
CA LYS A 34 23.43 24.13 -4.42
C LYS A 34 23.66 23.40 -5.73
N ALA A 35 22.86 23.73 -6.74
CA ALA A 35 23.19 23.56 -8.15
C ALA A 35 23.41 24.95 -8.73
N CYS A 36 24.61 25.22 -9.22
CA CYS A 36 24.97 26.49 -9.82
C CYS A 36 25.93 26.20 -10.97
N SER A 37 25.45 26.32 -12.20
CA SER A 37 26.31 26.48 -13.40
C SER A 37 26.81 27.91 -13.56
N TRP A 38 26.23 28.85 -12.81
CA TRP A 38 26.62 30.27 -12.75
C TRP A 38 27.29 30.57 -11.43
N ASP A 39 28.41 31.30 -11.47
CA ASP A 39 28.84 32.05 -10.29
C ASP A 39 27.76 33.12 -10.04
N VAL A 40 27.17 33.13 -8.84
CA VAL A 40 26.10 34.09 -8.53
C VAL A 40 26.65 35.52 -8.47
N SER A 41 27.98 35.69 -8.41
CA SER A 41 28.66 36.94 -8.67
C SER A 41 28.42 37.48 -10.10
N GLU A 42 28.10 36.61 -11.08
CA GLU A 42 27.83 36.97 -12.47
C GLU A 42 26.37 37.34 -12.77
N VAL A 43 25.47 37.21 -11.80
CA VAL A 43 24.12 37.75 -11.93
C VAL A 43 24.18 39.26 -11.69
N VAL A 44 24.62 39.97 -12.72
CA VAL A 44 24.61 41.43 -12.80
C VAL A 44 23.23 41.87 -13.31
N PRO A 45 22.62 42.93 -12.75
CA PRO A 45 21.32 43.45 -13.21
C PRO A 45 21.22 43.73 -14.72
N ASN A 46 22.36 43.83 -15.43
CA ASN A 46 22.47 44.25 -16.82
C ASN A 46 23.03 43.18 -17.79
N LYS A 47 23.26 41.93 -17.36
CA LYS A 47 23.58 40.83 -18.30
C LYS A 47 22.25 40.26 -18.86
N PRO A 48 22.13 39.98 -20.17
CA PRO A 48 20.96 39.28 -20.69
C PRO A 48 20.84 37.92 -19.99
N ARG A 49 19.73 37.73 -19.27
CA ARG A 49 19.45 36.50 -18.53
C ARG A 49 18.96 35.43 -19.52
N PRO A 50 19.29 34.14 -19.31
CA PRO A 50 18.63 33.08 -20.06
C PRO A 50 17.11 33.18 -19.87
N GLN A 51 16.34 32.68 -20.83
CA GLN A 51 14.88 32.60 -20.72
C GLN A 51 14.50 31.48 -19.75
N TRP A 52 14.80 31.67 -18.46
CA TRP A 52 14.57 30.65 -17.46
C TRP A 52 13.10 30.40 -17.23
N GLU A 53 12.85 29.14 -16.88
CA GLU A 53 11.60 28.67 -16.31
C GLU A 53 11.80 28.52 -14.81
N ILE A 54 11.01 29.28 -14.05
CA ILE A 54 11.21 29.43 -12.61
C ILE A 54 10.10 28.70 -11.86
N PHE A 55 10.49 27.83 -10.93
CA PHE A 55 9.59 27.15 -10.00
C PHE A 55 9.85 27.68 -8.60
N ALA A 56 8.87 28.33 -7.97
CA ALA A 56 8.99 28.91 -6.64
C ALA A 56 8.08 28.17 -5.66
N ALA A 57 8.66 27.67 -4.57
CA ALA A 57 7.92 27.12 -3.44
C ALA A 57 7.61 28.23 -2.43
N GLU A 58 6.35 28.36 -2.05
CA GLU A 58 5.84 29.32 -1.08
C GLU A 58 5.32 28.61 0.18
N ASP A 59 5.57 29.21 1.34
CA ASP A 59 4.91 28.83 2.58
C ASP A 59 3.44 29.30 2.61
N ASP A 60 2.74 28.99 3.70
CA ASP A 60 1.32 29.31 3.84
C ASP A 60 1.07 30.83 4.01
N GLY A 61 2.11 31.60 4.33
CA GLY A 61 2.12 33.06 4.35
C GLY A 61 2.39 33.70 2.99
N GLY A 62 2.66 32.90 1.95
CA GLY A 62 3.01 33.38 0.62
C GLY A 62 4.47 33.83 0.48
N GLN A 63 5.31 33.54 1.46
CA GLN A 63 6.74 33.83 1.39
C GLN A 63 7.46 32.72 0.61
N ILE A 64 8.37 33.10 -0.29
CA ILE A 64 9.15 32.14 -1.07
C ILE A 64 10.17 31.44 -0.15
N ILE A 65 10.06 30.13 -0.03
CA ILE A 65 10.90 29.25 0.78
C ILE A 65 11.86 28.39 -0.05
N GLY A 66 11.64 28.28 -1.36
CA GLY A 66 12.56 27.58 -2.26
C GLY A 66 12.36 27.95 -3.72
N LEU A 67 13.40 27.75 -4.54
CA LEU A 67 13.33 28.09 -5.95
C LEU A 67 14.25 27.21 -6.83
N LEU A 68 13.78 26.92 -8.05
CA LEU A 68 14.55 26.28 -9.10
C LEU A 68 14.44 27.08 -10.41
N ALA A 69 15.58 27.36 -11.04
CA ALA A 69 15.66 27.97 -12.38
C ALA A 69 16.20 26.96 -13.40
N LEU A 70 15.41 26.69 -14.43
CA LEU A 70 15.72 25.79 -15.52
C LEU A 70 15.98 26.59 -16.81
N ASP A 71 17.09 26.35 -17.48
CA ASP A 71 17.32 26.82 -18.86
C ASP A 71 16.67 25.83 -19.84
N PRO A 72 15.56 26.20 -20.51
CA PRO A 72 14.85 25.30 -21.42
C PRO A 72 15.56 25.11 -22.77
N GLN A 73 16.59 25.90 -23.09
CA GLN A 73 17.38 25.70 -24.32
C GLN A 73 18.45 24.63 -24.11
N ARG A 74 19.07 24.61 -22.93
CA ARG A 74 20.13 23.66 -22.57
C ARG A 74 19.63 22.47 -21.76
N TRP A 75 18.40 22.54 -21.27
CA TRP A 75 17.83 21.60 -20.31
C TRP A 75 18.71 21.41 -19.07
N GLN A 76 19.21 22.53 -18.58
CA GLN A 76 20.14 22.59 -17.47
C GLN A 76 19.51 23.32 -16.29
N ILE A 77 19.60 22.72 -15.11
CA ILE A 77 19.24 23.38 -13.86
C ILE A 77 20.40 24.33 -13.53
N ASP A 78 20.14 25.63 -13.71
CA ASP A 78 21.13 26.66 -13.46
C ASP A 78 21.14 27.11 -12.00
N LEU A 79 20.01 26.96 -11.30
CA LEU A 79 19.88 27.29 -9.88
C LEU A 79 18.86 26.38 -9.18
N LEU A 80 19.23 25.85 -8.01
CA LEU A 80 18.32 25.27 -7.02
C LEU A 80 18.74 25.76 -5.64
N SER A 81 17.81 26.33 -4.87
CA SER A 81 18.06 26.82 -3.52
C SER A 81 16.80 26.73 -2.65
N VAL A 82 17.00 26.50 -1.34
CA VAL A 82 15.94 26.46 -0.32
C VAL A 82 16.43 27.20 0.91
N VAL A 83 15.55 27.99 1.54
CA VAL A 83 15.89 28.79 2.71
C VAL A 83 16.25 27.90 3.90
N GLN A 84 17.22 28.34 4.72
CA GLN A 84 17.82 27.49 5.76
C GLN A 84 16.80 26.87 6.73
N GLN A 85 15.76 27.62 7.08
CA GLN A 85 14.72 27.18 8.02
C GLN A 85 13.85 26.04 7.49
N HIS A 86 13.77 25.86 6.16
CA HIS A 86 12.94 24.85 5.49
C HIS A 86 13.78 23.73 4.83
N GLN A 87 15.09 23.68 5.11
CA GLN A 87 15.94 22.59 4.65
C GLN A 87 15.64 21.32 5.43
N GLY A 88 15.56 20.19 4.72
CA GLY A 88 15.17 18.90 5.30
C GLY A 88 13.69 18.56 5.16
N GLU A 89 12.85 19.52 4.77
CA GLU A 89 11.41 19.34 4.57
C GLU A 89 11.02 18.82 3.18
N GLY A 90 11.99 18.42 2.36
CA GLY A 90 11.75 17.89 1.00
C GLY A 90 11.51 18.93 -0.10
N VAL A 91 11.55 20.23 0.22
CA VAL A 91 11.32 21.34 -0.73
C VAL A 91 12.20 21.24 -1.99
N SER A 92 13.49 20.87 -1.83
CA SER A 92 14.42 20.72 -2.95
C SER A 92 14.04 19.59 -3.90
N SER A 93 13.56 18.46 -3.35
CA SER A 93 13.11 17.32 -4.16
C SER A 93 11.85 17.70 -4.92
N GLU A 94 10.89 18.36 -4.28
CA GLU A 94 9.64 18.74 -4.95
C GLU A 94 9.88 19.76 -6.08
N LEU A 95 10.73 20.77 -5.87
CA LEU A 95 11.10 21.72 -6.93
C LEU A 95 11.74 21.01 -8.14
N LEU A 96 12.61 20.02 -7.87
CA LEU A 96 13.22 19.19 -8.91
C LEU A 96 12.17 18.34 -9.65
N HIS A 97 11.15 17.82 -8.97
CA HIS A 97 10.04 17.10 -9.60
C HIS A 97 9.24 18.01 -10.53
N GLN A 98 8.98 19.26 -10.14
CA GLN A 98 8.30 20.23 -11.00
C GLN A 98 9.11 20.57 -12.25
N ALA A 99 10.43 20.72 -12.13
CA ALA A 99 11.31 20.91 -13.28
C ALA A 99 11.27 19.71 -14.25
N ARG A 100 11.27 18.47 -13.72
CA ARG A 100 11.11 17.26 -14.53
C ARG A 100 9.76 17.22 -15.24
N ARG A 101 8.66 17.59 -14.56
CA ARG A 101 7.32 17.68 -15.15
C ARG A 101 7.27 18.70 -16.28
N TYR A 102 7.91 19.85 -16.12
CA TYR A 102 8.04 20.85 -17.18
C TYR A 102 8.85 20.31 -18.36
N ALA A 103 10.04 19.76 -18.13
CA ALA A 103 10.86 19.19 -19.21
C ALA A 103 10.14 18.05 -19.95
N LYS A 104 9.39 17.21 -19.22
CA LYS A 104 8.51 16.17 -19.78
C LYS A 104 7.46 16.76 -20.72
N LYS A 105 6.78 17.85 -20.33
CA LYS A 105 5.76 18.54 -21.16
C LYS A 105 6.34 19.05 -22.49
N HIS A 106 7.64 19.32 -22.52
CA HIS A 106 8.37 19.80 -23.70
C HIS A 106 9.17 18.69 -24.41
N HIS A 107 8.82 17.42 -24.16
CA HIS A 107 9.43 16.24 -24.79
C HIS A 107 10.94 16.11 -24.56
N HIS A 108 11.42 16.54 -23.39
CA HIS A 108 12.81 16.38 -22.98
C HIS A 108 12.92 15.50 -21.72
N PHE A 109 13.89 14.58 -21.70
CA PHE A 109 14.00 13.47 -20.73
C PHE A 109 15.35 13.39 -20.03
N GLU A 110 16.17 14.42 -20.22
CA GLU A 110 17.49 14.53 -19.60
C GLU A 110 17.59 15.91 -18.96
N LEU A 111 17.98 15.99 -17.69
CA LEU A 111 18.32 17.26 -17.06
C LEU A 111 19.80 17.22 -16.75
N GLN A 112 20.47 18.32 -17.05
CA GLN A 112 21.86 18.53 -16.68
C GLN A 112 21.93 19.44 -15.47
N VAL A 113 22.92 19.23 -14.62
CA VAL A 113 23.14 20.10 -13.47
C VAL A 113 24.62 20.14 -13.12
N ILE A 114 25.11 21.33 -12.78
CA ILE A 114 26.46 21.55 -12.29
C ILE A 114 26.38 21.82 -10.79
N VAL A 115 27.08 21.03 -9.99
CA VAL A 115 26.93 21.00 -8.54
C VAL A 115 28.28 21.07 -7.83
N LEU A 116 28.27 21.59 -6.60
CA LEU A 116 29.40 21.44 -5.69
C LEU A 116 29.43 20.01 -5.12
N LEU A 117 30.62 19.54 -4.73
CA LEU A 117 30.79 18.22 -4.08
C LEU A 117 29.86 18.03 -2.87
N ALA A 118 29.59 19.08 -2.10
CA ALA A 118 28.70 19.02 -0.94
C ALA A 118 27.24 18.68 -1.30
N SER A 119 26.79 19.06 -2.50
CA SER A 119 25.43 18.78 -3.00
C SER A 119 25.34 17.45 -3.76
N LEU A 120 26.47 16.84 -4.09
CA LEU A 120 26.52 15.62 -4.91
C LEU A 120 25.64 14.49 -4.36
N PRO A 121 25.64 14.17 -3.05
CA PRO A 121 24.80 13.08 -2.52
C PRO A 121 23.30 13.29 -2.77
N PHE A 122 22.82 14.54 -2.73
CA PHE A 122 21.41 14.84 -3.02
C PHE A 122 21.05 14.50 -4.46
N PHE A 123 21.84 14.94 -5.44
CA PHE A 123 21.55 14.69 -6.85
C PHE A 123 21.74 13.22 -7.23
N LEU A 124 22.70 12.52 -6.63
CA LEU A 124 22.83 11.06 -6.79
C LEU A 124 21.60 10.32 -6.24
N LYS A 125 21.09 10.72 -5.06
CA LYS A 125 19.84 10.19 -4.49
C LYS A 125 18.66 10.42 -5.44
N GLU A 126 18.60 11.59 -6.07
CA GLU A 126 17.58 11.94 -7.06
C GLU A 126 17.81 11.27 -8.43
N GLY A 127 18.75 10.35 -8.58
CA GLY A 127 18.95 9.57 -9.80
C GLY A 127 19.76 10.27 -10.89
N PHE A 128 20.52 11.32 -10.55
CA PHE A 128 21.53 11.87 -11.46
C PHE A 128 22.80 10.99 -11.46
N THR A 129 23.49 10.97 -12.59
CA THR A 129 24.72 10.22 -12.81
C THR A 129 25.88 11.17 -13.13
N LEU A 130 27.10 10.79 -12.74
CA LEU A 130 28.30 11.59 -12.97
C LEU A 130 28.68 11.58 -14.45
N MET A 131 28.84 12.76 -15.06
CA MET A 131 29.29 12.89 -16.45
C MET A 131 30.81 12.92 -16.58
N ALA A 132 31.51 13.58 -15.64
CA ALA A 132 32.98 13.68 -15.60
C ALA A 132 33.47 13.96 -14.15
N SER A 133 34.62 13.42 -13.76
CA SER A 133 35.18 13.49 -12.39
C SER A 133 36.32 14.50 -12.18
N ASP A 134 36.86 15.07 -13.25
CA ASP A 134 38.23 15.63 -13.20
C ASP A 134 38.29 17.14 -12.90
N HIS A 135 37.13 17.78 -12.73
CA HIS A 135 37.01 19.22 -12.46
C HIS A 135 36.00 19.51 -11.34
N GLN A 136 36.29 20.51 -10.48
CA GLN A 136 35.30 21.14 -9.61
C GLN A 136 34.89 22.48 -10.22
N PRO A 137 33.59 22.79 -10.37
CA PRO A 137 32.41 22.02 -9.96
C PRO A 137 32.11 20.78 -10.82
N VAL A 138 31.32 19.85 -10.27
CA VAL A 138 31.02 18.52 -10.85
C VAL A 138 29.80 18.59 -11.76
N GLN A 139 29.87 18.02 -12.96
CA GLN A 139 28.74 17.94 -13.87
C GLN A 139 28.01 16.59 -13.74
N LEU A 140 26.69 16.67 -13.60
CA LEU A 140 25.80 15.53 -13.49
C LEU A 140 24.75 15.56 -14.59
N GLN A 141 24.33 14.37 -15.03
CA GLN A 141 23.20 14.17 -15.93
C GLN A 141 22.21 13.21 -15.30
N GLY A 142 20.98 13.67 -15.14
CA GLY A 142 19.84 12.86 -14.74
C GLY A 142 19.03 12.52 -15.96
N ARG A 143 19.09 11.26 -16.41
CA ARG A 143 18.10 10.71 -17.33
C ARG A 143 16.87 10.36 -16.53
N PHE A 144 15.78 11.07 -16.78
CA PHE A 144 14.48 10.73 -16.23
C PHE A 144 13.64 10.24 -17.39
N PHE A 145 13.33 8.95 -17.37
CA PHE A 145 12.52 8.39 -18.42
C PHE A 145 11.09 8.89 -18.28
N LEU A 146 10.50 9.38 -19.37
CA LEU A 146 9.11 9.01 -19.64
C LEU A 146 9.17 7.49 -19.73
N ARG A 147 8.43 6.77 -18.90
CA ARG A 147 8.29 5.35 -19.17
C ARG A 147 7.73 5.21 -20.57
N GLN A 148 8.53 4.66 -21.47
CA GLN A 148 8.15 4.37 -22.84
C GLN A 148 7.14 3.23 -22.86
N THR A 149 5.98 3.45 -22.28
CA THR A 149 4.78 2.82 -22.76
C THR A 149 4.02 3.94 -23.44
N LEU A 150 3.76 3.84 -24.75
CA LEU A 150 2.78 4.68 -25.47
C LEU A 150 1.36 4.59 -24.87
N ARG A 151 1.22 3.85 -23.76
CA ARG A 151 0.02 3.32 -23.15
C ARG A 151 0.24 3.41 -21.64
N PRO A 152 -0.64 4.08 -20.87
CA PRO A 152 -0.54 4.09 -19.41
C PRO A 152 -0.48 2.66 -18.88
N ARG A 153 0.21 2.44 -17.76
CA ARG A 153 0.16 1.17 -17.02
C ARG A 153 -0.69 1.34 -15.78
N LEU A 154 -1.78 0.60 -15.73
CA LEU A 154 -2.72 0.60 -14.62
C LEU A 154 -2.53 -0.63 -13.75
N VAL A 155 -2.63 -0.44 -12.45
CA VAL A 155 -2.84 -1.53 -11.51
C VAL A 155 -4.30 -1.54 -11.11
N LEU A 156 -4.97 -2.67 -11.34
CA LEU A 156 -6.38 -2.87 -11.02
C LEU A 156 -6.44 -3.68 -9.73
N ALA A 157 -6.68 -3.02 -8.61
CA ALA A 157 -6.83 -3.67 -7.33
C ALA A 157 -8.32 -3.84 -7.01
N ALA A 158 -8.80 -5.06 -6.82
CA ALA A 158 -10.21 -5.28 -6.47
C ALA A 158 -10.34 -6.09 -5.19
N GLU A 159 -11.35 -5.74 -4.39
CA GLU A 159 -11.88 -6.57 -3.32
C GLU A 159 -13.11 -7.37 -3.81
N PRO A 160 -13.56 -8.40 -3.07
CA PRO A 160 -14.75 -9.17 -3.43
C PRO A 160 -16.03 -8.32 -3.51
N PHE A 161 -16.94 -8.70 -4.40
CA PHE A 161 -18.28 -8.12 -4.56
C PHE A 161 -19.35 -9.10 -4.04
N ASP A 162 -20.40 -8.60 -3.40
CA ASP A 162 -21.44 -9.36 -2.67
C ASP A 162 -22.31 -10.23 -3.61
N ASN A 163 -22.37 -9.91 -4.90
CA ASN A 163 -23.13 -10.63 -5.94
C ASN A 163 -22.39 -11.86 -6.51
N GLY A 164 -21.51 -12.47 -5.71
CA GLY A 164 -20.84 -13.75 -6.02
C GLY A 164 -19.61 -13.63 -6.93
N TRP A 165 -19.13 -12.41 -7.16
CA TRP A 165 -17.89 -12.18 -7.89
C TRP A 165 -16.74 -12.13 -6.88
N ASP A 166 -15.89 -13.14 -6.90
CA ASP A 166 -14.60 -13.01 -6.25
C ASP A 166 -13.77 -11.92 -6.95
N ALA A 167 -12.79 -11.35 -6.23
CA ALA A 167 -11.94 -10.28 -6.76
C ALA A 167 -11.27 -10.66 -8.09
N ARG A 168 -11.03 -11.95 -8.30
CA ARG A 168 -10.40 -12.50 -9.50
C ARG A 168 -11.33 -12.40 -10.71
N ALA A 169 -12.54 -12.93 -10.62
CA ALA A 169 -13.50 -12.88 -11.71
C ALA A 169 -13.76 -11.43 -12.14
N PHE A 170 -13.86 -10.53 -11.18
CA PHE A 170 -14.02 -9.10 -11.44
C PHE A 170 -12.82 -8.51 -12.18
N THR A 171 -11.59 -8.74 -11.71
CA THR A 171 -10.39 -8.20 -12.37
C THR A 171 -10.10 -8.84 -13.73
N GLU A 172 -10.41 -10.13 -13.93
CA GLU A 172 -10.32 -10.79 -15.24
C GLU A 172 -11.25 -10.11 -16.24
N ILE A 173 -12.50 -9.81 -15.85
CA ILE A 173 -13.47 -9.11 -16.70
C ILE A 173 -12.99 -7.68 -16.99
N LEU A 174 -12.50 -6.94 -15.99
CA LEU A 174 -11.93 -5.60 -16.20
C LEU A 174 -10.80 -5.61 -17.24
N GLN A 175 -9.93 -6.62 -17.20
CA GLN A 175 -8.83 -6.74 -18.17
C GLN A 175 -9.34 -6.94 -19.59
N THR A 176 -10.49 -7.61 -19.80
CA THR A 176 -11.09 -7.75 -21.14
C THR A 176 -11.61 -6.41 -21.71
N PHE A 177 -11.99 -5.48 -20.84
CA PHE A 177 -12.52 -4.17 -21.24
C PHE A 177 -11.45 -3.12 -21.46
N ILE A 178 -10.24 -3.32 -20.93
CA ILE A 178 -9.13 -2.39 -21.13
C ILE A 178 -8.49 -2.67 -22.50
N PRO A 179 -8.59 -1.76 -23.47
CA PRO A 179 -7.99 -1.96 -24.78
C PRO A 179 -6.47 -1.98 -24.63
N VAL A 180 -5.87 -3.15 -24.85
CA VAL A 180 -4.41 -3.36 -24.78
C VAL A 180 -3.67 -2.39 -25.69
N SER A 181 -4.31 -1.89 -26.75
CA SER A 181 -3.79 -0.87 -27.68
C SER A 181 -3.64 0.53 -27.08
N GLN A 182 -4.36 0.85 -26.00
CA GLN A 182 -4.35 2.16 -25.33
C GLN A 182 -3.70 2.09 -23.95
N CYS A 183 -3.72 0.95 -23.27
CA CYS A 183 -3.31 0.82 -21.88
C CYS A 183 -2.71 -0.56 -21.59
N GLN A 184 -1.71 -0.62 -20.72
CA GLN A 184 -1.28 -1.85 -20.06
C GLN A 184 -2.01 -1.97 -18.72
N SER A 185 -2.40 -3.17 -18.32
CA SER A 185 -3.05 -3.40 -17.03
C SER A 185 -2.51 -4.62 -16.32
N VAL A 186 -2.39 -4.52 -15.00
CA VAL A 186 -2.02 -5.62 -14.11
C VAL A 186 -3.07 -5.73 -13.01
N SER A 187 -3.69 -6.89 -12.90
CA SER A 187 -4.67 -7.15 -11.86
C SER A 187 -4.02 -7.54 -10.53
N CYS A 188 -4.61 -7.07 -9.44
CA CYS A 188 -4.26 -7.38 -8.08
C CYS A 188 -5.54 -7.75 -7.32
N ASN A 189 -5.70 -9.03 -7.01
CA ASN A 189 -6.79 -9.46 -6.14
C ASN A 189 -6.42 -9.17 -4.69
N LEU A 190 -7.28 -8.44 -3.99
CA LEU A 190 -7.17 -8.09 -2.58
C LEU A 190 -8.32 -8.70 -1.78
N SER A 191 -8.27 -8.55 -0.46
CA SER A 191 -9.32 -9.00 0.46
C SER A 191 -9.93 -7.80 1.19
N ASP A 192 -11.23 -7.90 1.51
CA ASP A 192 -11.93 -6.90 2.31
C ASP A 192 -11.70 -7.07 3.83
N GLY A 193 -10.77 -7.94 4.25
CA GLY A 193 -10.47 -8.21 5.65
C GLY A 193 -11.54 -9.04 6.39
N ALA A 194 -12.72 -9.23 5.79
CA ALA A 194 -13.75 -10.11 6.30
C ALA A 194 -13.69 -11.48 5.60
N GLN A 195 -13.48 -11.50 4.28
CA GLN A 195 -13.42 -12.70 3.44
C GLN A 195 -12.51 -12.50 2.21
N GLY A 196 -12.22 -13.61 1.51
CA GLY A 196 -11.55 -13.61 0.22
C GLY A 196 -10.02 -13.52 0.27
N TYR A 197 -9.40 -13.70 1.44
CA TYR A 197 -7.94 -13.74 1.57
C TYR A 197 -7.33 -14.91 0.81
N VAL A 198 -7.89 -16.11 0.97
CA VAL A 198 -7.47 -17.33 0.28
C VAL A 198 -7.70 -17.19 -1.23
N ASP A 199 -8.84 -16.62 -1.63
CA ASP A 199 -9.17 -16.41 -3.04
C ASP A 199 -8.26 -15.37 -3.70
N ALA A 200 -7.89 -14.32 -2.99
CA ALA A 200 -6.91 -13.34 -3.46
C ALA A 200 -5.57 -14.02 -3.77
N LEU A 201 -5.06 -14.86 -2.86
CA LEU A 201 -3.80 -15.60 -3.05
C LEU A 201 -3.85 -16.61 -4.20
N ILE A 202 -4.96 -17.34 -4.32
CA ILE A 202 -5.15 -18.34 -5.38
C ILE A 202 -5.32 -17.65 -6.74
N GLY A 203 -6.09 -16.57 -6.83
CA GLY A 203 -6.30 -15.83 -8.07
C GLY A 203 -5.02 -15.17 -8.59
N GLN A 204 -4.06 -14.90 -7.70
CA GLN A 204 -2.72 -14.42 -8.03
C GLN A 204 -1.74 -15.54 -8.43
N SER A 205 -2.21 -16.80 -8.46
CA SER A 205 -1.38 -18.01 -8.68
C SER A 205 -0.23 -18.17 -7.68
N VAL A 206 -0.35 -17.58 -6.49
CA VAL A 206 0.68 -17.67 -5.44
C VAL A 206 0.53 -18.94 -4.61
N CYS A 207 -0.70 -19.42 -4.47
CA CYS A 207 -1.06 -20.62 -3.73
C CYS A 207 -1.90 -21.59 -4.57
N GLN A 208 -1.87 -22.86 -4.20
CA GLN A 208 -2.76 -23.88 -4.74
C GLN A 208 -3.97 -24.09 -3.82
N ARG A 209 -5.16 -24.24 -4.40
CA ARG A 209 -6.37 -24.54 -3.64
C ARG A 209 -6.38 -26.03 -3.26
N VAL A 210 -6.56 -26.32 -1.98
CA VAL A 210 -6.80 -27.67 -1.48
C VAL A 210 -8.23 -27.72 -0.93
N THR A 211 -9.06 -28.61 -1.49
CA THR A 211 -10.43 -28.83 -1.04
C THR A 211 -10.48 -30.04 -0.12
N LEU A 212 -11.20 -29.94 1.01
CA LEU A 212 -11.43 -31.07 1.89
C LEU A 212 -12.40 -32.05 1.22
N PRO A 213 -12.30 -33.36 1.52
CA PRO A 213 -13.33 -34.32 1.15
C PRO A 213 -14.70 -33.88 1.71
N PRO A 214 -15.81 -34.17 1.02
CA PRO A 214 -17.14 -33.94 1.56
C PRO A 214 -17.31 -34.68 2.90
N ASP A 215 -17.68 -33.95 3.94
CA ASP A 215 -17.98 -34.51 5.25
C ASP A 215 -19.47 -34.26 5.56
N PRO A 216 -20.29 -35.32 5.72
CA PRO A 216 -21.69 -35.18 6.11
C PRO A 216 -21.91 -34.36 7.38
N ALA A 217 -20.93 -34.33 8.30
CA ALA A 217 -20.99 -33.57 9.54
C ALA A 217 -20.70 -32.06 9.36
N LEU A 218 -20.05 -31.66 8.26
CA LEU A 218 -19.61 -30.28 8.02
C LEU A 218 -20.53 -29.49 7.08
N SER A 219 -21.76 -30.00 6.84
CA SER A 219 -22.73 -29.52 5.83
C SER A 219 -22.18 -29.60 4.39
N ALA A 220 -23.04 -29.49 3.37
CA ALA A 220 -22.66 -29.61 1.95
C ALA A 220 -21.74 -28.47 1.42
N ARG A 221 -21.09 -27.73 2.31
CA ARG A 221 -20.19 -26.61 2.01
C ARG A 221 -18.88 -27.16 1.45
N LYS A 222 -18.48 -26.62 0.30
CA LYS A 222 -17.16 -26.89 -0.28
C LYS A 222 -16.10 -26.14 0.54
N ILE A 223 -15.44 -26.83 1.45
CA ILE A 223 -14.40 -26.25 2.30
C ILE A 223 -13.05 -26.34 1.57
N SER A 224 -12.34 -25.22 1.48
CA SER A 224 -11.00 -25.20 0.92
C SER A 224 -10.08 -24.22 1.62
N TYR A 225 -8.77 -24.47 1.53
CA TYR A 225 -7.72 -23.59 2.02
C TYR A 225 -6.61 -23.46 0.95
N ALA A 226 -5.67 -22.54 1.16
CA ALA A 226 -4.55 -22.32 0.25
C ALA A 226 -3.27 -22.98 0.76
N VAL A 227 -2.47 -23.53 -0.15
CA VAL A 227 -1.14 -24.10 0.15
C VAL A 227 -0.06 -23.43 -0.70
N ARG A 228 1.06 -23.07 -0.06
CA ARG A 228 2.30 -22.62 -0.72
C ARG A 228 3.51 -23.29 -0.07
N GLY A 229 4.09 -24.27 -0.74
CA GLY A 229 5.17 -25.08 -0.16
C GLY A 229 4.68 -25.79 1.11
N ASN A 230 5.35 -25.57 2.24
CA ASN A 230 4.95 -26.12 3.54
C ASN A 230 4.02 -25.22 4.36
N ASN A 231 3.48 -24.15 3.76
CA ASN A 231 2.55 -23.20 4.39
C ASN A 231 1.10 -23.54 4.00
N ALA A 232 0.22 -23.61 4.99
CA ALA A 232 -1.23 -23.66 4.81
C ALA A 232 -1.86 -22.35 5.28
N ILE A 233 -2.68 -21.72 4.44
CA ILE A 233 -3.41 -20.48 4.73
C ILE A 233 -4.89 -20.84 4.82
N LEU A 234 -5.45 -20.66 6.02
CA LEU A 234 -6.76 -21.16 6.43
C LEU A 234 -7.71 -19.98 6.62
N GLU A 235 -8.83 -19.99 5.91
CA GLU A 235 -9.89 -18.99 6.00
C GLU A 235 -11.24 -19.71 5.89
N PHE A 236 -12.27 -19.18 6.54
CA PHE A 236 -13.64 -19.68 6.36
C PHE A 236 -14.24 -19.17 5.06
N SER A 237 -14.77 -20.07 4.24
CA SER A 237 -15.49 -19.68 3.01
C SER A 237 -16.85 -19.04 3.26
N GLU A 238 -17.47 -19.28 4.43
CA GLU A 238 -18.75 -18.69 4.82
C GLU A 238 -18.77 -18.49 6.34
N LEU A 239 -18.87 -17.24 6.78
CA LEU A 239 -18.76 -16.87 8.20
C LEU A 239 -20.12 -16.83 8.92
N ASN A 240 -21.22 -16.67 8.18
CA ASN A 240 -22.55 -16.50 8.76
C ASN A 240 -23.01 -17.77 9.51
N GLY A 241 -23.23 -17.61 10.83
CA GLY A 241 -23.78 -18.65 11.70
C GLY A 241 -22.78 -19.70 12.20
N LEU A 242 -21.47 -19.51 11.97
CA LEU A 242 -20.46 -20.40 12.54
C LEU A 242 -20.24 -20.10 14.03
N SER A 243 -20.76 -20.97 14.90
CA SER A 243 -20.58 -20.85 16.35
C SER A 243 -19.28 -21.48 16.87
N ASP A 244 -18.64 -22.35 16.09
CA ASP A 244 -17.55 -23.23 16.53
C ASP A 244 -16.33 -23.16 15.59
N SER A 245 -15.14 -23.04 16.18
CA SER A 245 -13.83 -23.03 15.51
C SER A 245 -13.28 -24.40 15.07
N ARG A 246 -13.98 -25.51 15.34
CA ARG A 246 -13.59 -26.90 15.01
C ARG A 246 -13.11 -27.13 13.57
N LEU A 247 -13.65 -26.38 12.62
CA LEU A 247 -13.23 -26.49 11.24
C LEU A 247 -11.77 -26.05 11.02
N TYR A 248 -11.23 -25.10 11.78
CA TYR A 248 -9.80 -24.79 11.75
C TYR A 248 -8.97 -26.02 12.09
N GLY A 249 -9.33 -26.74 13.17
CA GLY A 249 -8.63 -27.96 13.56
C GLY A 249 -8.70 -29.04 12.48
N THR A 250 -9.86 -29.21 11.84
CA THR A 250 -10.02 -30.14 10.71
C THR A 250 -9.13 -29.76 9.53
N MET A 251 -9.08 -28.48 9.16
CA MET A 251 -8.20 -27.99 8.08
C MET A 251 -6.72 -28.16 8.43
N ILE A 252 -6.32 -27.90 9.68
CA ILE A 252 -4.94 -28.10 10.15
C ILE A 252 -4.55 -29.57 10.03
N LEU A 253 -5.38 -30.49 10.54
CA LEU A 253 -5.13 -31.93 10.43
C LEU A 253 -5.05 -32.39 8.97
N HIS A 254 -5.94 -31.92 8.11
CA HIS A 254 -5.88 -32.24 6.69
C HIS A 254 -4.59 -31.70 6.06
N ALA A 255 -4.23 -30.45 6.32
CA ALA A 255 -3.00 -29.84 5.80
C ALA A 255 -1.72 -30.52 6.31
N LEU A 256 -1.72 -31.10 7.51
CA LEU A 256 -0.60 -31.92 8.00
C LEU A 256 -0.34 -33.13 7.09
N THR A 257 -1.40 -33.78 6.59
CA THR A 257 -1.31 -34.90 5.64
C THR A 257 -0.75 -34.46 4.28
N GLN A 258 -0.91 -33.18 3.94
CA GLN A 258 -0.35 -32.56 2.74
C GLN A 258 1.11 -32.07 2.93
N GLY A 259 1.73 -32.36 4.09
CA GLY A 259 3.11 -31.96 4.39
C GLY A 259 3.28 -30.53 4.90
N CYS A 260 2.18 -29.80 5.14
CA CYS A 260 2.25 -28.45 5.71
C CYS A 260 2.75 -28.50 7.16
N ARG A 261 3.57 -27.53 7.55
CA ARG A 261 4.12 -27.40 8.92
C ARG A 261 3.98 -25.99 9.48
N ARG A 262 3.57 -25.03 8.64
CA ARG A 262 3.30 -23.63 9.02
C ARG A 262 1.87 -23.29 8.66
N PHE A 263 1.13 -22.76 9.62
CA PHE A 263 -0.30 -22.51 9.51
C PHE A 263 -0.57 -21.03 9.71
N TYR A 264 -1.24 -20.42 8.75
CA TYR A 264 -1.66 -19.03 8.75
C TYR A 264 -3.18 -19.02 8.88
N LEU A 265 -3.72 -18.60 10.02
CA LEU A 265 -5.15 -18.55 10.27
C LEU A 265 -5.62 -17.11 10.02
N VAL A 266 -6.46 -16.93 9.00
CA VAL A 266 -7.05 -15.62 8.66
C VAL A 266 -8.22 -15.35 9.59
N LEU A 267 -8.02 -14.46 10.57
CA LEU A 267 -9.01 -14.16 11.59
C LEU A 267 -9.97 -13.07 11.11
N SER A 268 -11.25 -13.31 11.33
CA SER A 268 -12.33 -12.37 11.00
C SER A 268 -13.17 -12.07 12.25
N PRO A 269 -13.64 -10.82 12.44
CA PRO A 269 -14.57 -10.48 13.52
C PRO A 269 -15.95 -11.15 13.35
N LEU A 270 -16.26 -11.67 12.15
CA LEU A 270 -17.46 -12.45 11.89
C LEU A 270 -17.28 -13.95 12.14
N GLY A 271 -16.08 -14.37 12.55
CA GLY A 271 -15.75 -15.76 12.85
C GLY A 271 -16.35 -16.29 14.17
N PRO A 272 -16.06 -17.54 14.52
CA PRO A 272 -16.59 -18.18 15.73
C PRO A 272 -16.14 -17.46 17.00
N ALA A 273 -17.06 -17.38 17.98
CA ALA A 273 -16.88 -16.65 19.23
C ALA A 273 -16.44 -17.53 20.42
N ASP A 274 -15.98 -18.75 20.14
CA ASP A 274 -15.54 -19.72 21.16
C ASP A 274 -14.09 -19.50 21.63
N GLY A 275 -13.37 -18.54 21.03
CA GLY A 275 -11.97 -18.24 21.31
C GLY A 275 -11.00 -19.32 20.82
N GLY A 276 -11.45 -20.25 19.96
CA GLY A 276 -10.63 -21.38 19.50
C GLY A 276 -10.87 -22.71 20.20
N LEU A 277 -11.90 -22.80 21.05
CA LEU A 277 -12.21 -24.00 21.82
C LEU A 277 -12.33 -25.25 20.94
N GLY A 278 -13.23 -25.24 19.95
CA GLY A 278 -13.41 -26.42 19.11
C GLY A 278 -12.23 -26.71 18.19
N MET A 279 -11.44 -25.70 17.80
CA MET A 279 -10.16 -25.91 17.12
C MET A 279 -9.22 -26.74 17.98
N LEU A 280 -9.08 -26.40 19.26
CA LEU A 280 -8.22 -27.14 20.19
C LEU A 280 -8.74 -28.55 20.45
N GLU A 281 -10.06 -28.73 20.58
CA GLU A 281 -10.68 -30.05 20.71
C GLU A 281 -10.37 -30.94 19.51
N ALA A 282 -10.52 -30.42 18.29
CA ALA A 282 -10.20 -31.13 17.06
C ALA A 282 -8.71 -31.53 17.00
N LEU A 283 -7.82 -30.72 17.57
CA LEU A 283 -6.39 -31.00 17.62
C LEU A 283 -5.98 -31.93 18.77
N GLY A 284 -6.95 -32.41 19.57
CA GLY A 284 -6.75 -33.43 20.60
C GLY A 284 -6.75 -32.92 22.04
N MET A 285 -7.09 -31.65 22.27
CA MET A 285 -7.28 -31.13 23.63
C MET A 285 -8.60 -31.64 24.20
N LYS A 286 -8.61 -31.99 25.49
CA LYS A 286 -9.82 -32.42 26.20
C LYS A 286 -10.13 -31.44 27.32
N PHE A 287 -11.37 -31.00 27.41
CA PHE A 287 -11.83 -30.06 28.44
C PHE A 287 -12.85 -30.73 29.36
N ILE A 288 -12.81 -30.37 30.64
CA ILE A 288 -13.82 -30.70 31.64
C ILE A 288 -14.48 -29.39 32.05
N PHE A 289 -15.81 -29.37 32.00
CA PHE A 289 -16.63 -28.21 32.32
C PHE A 289 -17.37 -28.42 33.65
N ASP A 290 -17.64 -27.33 34.35
CA ASP A 290 -18.61 -27.32 35.45
C ASP A 290 -20.06 -27.14 34.95
N ASP A 291 -21.02 -27.17 35.88
CA ASP A 291 -22.45 -26.99 35.59
C ASP A 291 -22.80 -25.59 35.02
N ARG A 292 -21.87 -24.64 35.07
CA ARG A 292 -22.02 -23.28 34.53
C ARG A 292 -21.41 -23.14 33.13
N GLY A 293 -20.78 -24.20 32.61
CA GLY A 293 -20.08 -24.20 31.32
C GLY A 293 -18.69 -23.58 31.38
N GLU A 294 -18.09 -23.44 32.57
CA GLU A 294 -16.71 -22.98 32.74
C GLU A 294 -15.73 -24.16 32.68
N ILE A 295 -14.56 -23.93 32.10
CA ILE A 295 -13.49 -24.93 32.05
C ILE A 295 -12.83 -25.01 33.43
N VAL A 296 -12.90 -26.19 34.05
CA VAL A 296 -12.24 -26.48 35.33
C VAL A 296 -10.93 -27.22 35.15
N GLN A 297 -10.80 -28.00 34.08
CA GLN A 297 -9.60 -28.76 33.77
C GLN A 297 -9.45 -28.92 32.25
N ALA A 298 -8.21 -28.95 31.78
CA ALA A 298 -7.89 -29.28 30.40
C ALA A 298 -6.69 -30.24 30.34
N ASP A 299 -6.70 -31.15 29.37
CA ASP A 299 -5.60 -32.08 29.05
C ASP A 299 -5.11 -31.81 27.62
N ASP A 300 -3.82 -31.53 27.51
CA ASP A 300 -3.13 -31.15 26.27
C ASP A 300 -2.11 -32.20 25.80
N GLN A 301 -2.09 -33.40 26.38
CA GLN A 301 -1.09 -34.43 26.06
C GLN A 301 -1.11 -34.84 24.57
N GLU A 302 -2.29 -35.11 24.01
CA GLU A 302 -2.41 -35.45 22.59
C GLU A 302 -2.14 -34.23 21.69
N LEU A 303 -2.60 -33.04 22.10
CA LEU A 303 -2.32 -31.79 21.41
C LEU A 303 -0.80 -31.57 21.26
N LYS A 304 -0.02 -31.70 22.34
CA LYS A 304 1.44 -31.55 22.31
C LYS A 304 2.14 -32.50 21.35
N LYS A 305 1.62 -33.72 21.18
CA LYS A 305 2.14 -34.68 20.19
C LYS A 305 1.85 -34.19 18.77
N THR A 306 0.63 -33.75 18.51
CA THR A 306 0.18 -33.21 17.21
C THR A 306 0.95 -31.94 16.81
N LEU A 307 1.19 -31.03 17.77
CA LEU A 307 1.73 -29.70 17.49
C LEU A 307 3.26 -29.63 17.38
N ARG A 308 3.97 -30.73 17.65
CA ARG A 308 5.44 -30.70 17.74
C ARG A 308 6.09 -30.25 16.43
N GLY A 309 6.81 -29.13 16.47
CA GLY A 309 7.53 -28.58 15.32
C GLY A 309 6.64 -27.84 14.32
N LEU A 310 5.38 -27.56 14.66
CA LEU A 310 4.48 -26.76 13.85
C LEU A 310 4.64 -25.27 14.20
N THR A 311 4.35 -24.40 13.24
CA THR A 311 4.32 -22.93 13.44
C THR A 311 2.93 -22.41 13.18
N PHE A 312 2.42 -21.54 14.06
CA PHE A 312 1.11 -20.91 13.93
C PHE A 312 1.25 -19.39 13.84
N ILE A 313 0.56 -18.80 12.88
CA ILE A 313 0.49 -17.36 12.66
C ILE A 313 -0.98 -16.99 12.53
N ALA A 314 -1.43 -16.06 13.35
CA ALA A 314 -2.75 -15.45 13.20
C ALA A 314 -2.61 -14.22 12.31
N LEU A 315 -3.35 -14.18 11.20
CA LEU A 315 -3.43 -13.01 10.34
C LEU A 315 -4.66 -12.22 10.78
N CYS A 316 -4.44 -11.02 11.31
CA CYS A 316 -5.46 -10.19 11.93
C CYS A 316 -5.69 -8.92 11.12
N ASP A 317 -6.88 -8.33 11.23
CA ASP A 317 -7.07 -6.94 10.78
C ASP A 317 -6.09 -6.03 11.53
N PRO A 318 -5.46 -5.03 10.86
CA PRO A 318 -4.54 -4.11 11.51
C PRO A 318 -5.12 -3.44 12.76
N GLN A 319 -6.42 -3.16 12.80
CA GLN A 319 -7.07 -2.55 13.97
C GLN A 319 -7.14 -3.52 15.15
N ASP A 320 -7.29 -4.82 14.90
CA ASP A 320 -7.32 -5.84 15.96
C ASP A 320 -5.95 -6.04 16.62
N LEU A 321 -4.86 -5.70 15.94
CA LEU A 321 -3.52 -5.74 16.54
C LEU A 321 -3.39 -4.80 17.74
N TYR A 322 -4.11 -3.68 17.75
CA TYR A 322 -4.04 -2.67 18.79
C TYR A 322 -5.18 -2.75 19.82
N ARG A 323 -6.06 -3.75 19.72
CA ARG A 323 -7.14 -3.95 20.71
C ARG A 323 -6.60 -4.60 21.98
N ASN A 324 -6.79 -3.91 23.10
CA ASN A 324 -6.31 -4.36 24.41
C ASN A 324 -7.29 -5.30 25.14
N THR A 325 -8.55 -5.35 24.71
CA THR A 325 -9.60 -6.11 25.39
C THR A 325 -9.89 -7.40 24.65
N VAL A 326 -9.42 -8.53 25.20
CA VAL A 326 -9.75 -9.86 24.68
C VAL A 326 -11.18 -10.23 25.09
N PRO A 327 -12.08 -10.57 24.13
CA PRO A 327 -13.44 -11.01 24.41
C PRO A 327 -13.50 -12.18 25.39
N ALA A 328 -14.57 -12.25 26.19
CA ALA A 328 -14.73 -13.31 27.19
C ALA A 328 -15.42 -14.53 26.56
N SER A 329 -14.70 -15.65 26.53
CA SER A 329 -15.26 -17.00 26.37
C SER A 329 -14.83 -17.87 27.55
N PRO A 330 -15.44 -19.05 27.77
CA PRO A 330 -14.95 -20.01 28.77
C PRO A 330 -13.45 -20.31 28.58
N LEU A 331 -13.00 -20.51 27.34
CA LEU A 331 -11.59 -20.73 27.02
C LEU A 331 -10.70 -19.54 27.38
N ILE A 332 -11.08 -18.32 26.97
CA ILE A 332 -10.26 -17.14 27.26
C ILE A 332 -10.15 -16.88 28.76
N ARG A 333 -11.23 -17.10 29.52
CA ARG A 333 -11.19 -16.96 30.98
C ARG A 333 -10.26 -17.98 31.63
N TRP A 334 -10.27 -19.22 31.16
CA TRP A 334 -9.36 -20.26 31.62
C TRP A 334 -7.90 -19.97 31.24
N LEU A 335 -7.63 -19.52 30.01
CA LEU A 335 -6.29 -19.16 29.56
C LEU A 335 -5.70 -17.99 30.35
N LYS A 336 -6.51 -16.98 30.70
CA LYS A 336 -6.06 -15.84 31.52
C LYS A 336 -5.63 -16.24 32.94
N GLN A 337 -6.09 -17.38 33.44
CA GLN A 337 -5.67 -17.91 34.75
C GLN A 337 -4.34 -18.67 34.67
N THR A 338 -3.97 -19.14 33.47
CA THR A 338 -2.91 -20.14 33.28
C THR A 338 -1.77 -19.69 32.37
N SER A 339 -1.90 -18.55 31.69
CA SER A 339 -0.96 -18.09 30.66
C SER A 339 -0.54 -16.63 30.81
N ALA A 340 0.39 -16.22 29.94
CA ALA A 340 1.03 -14.92 29.93
C ALA A 340 0.09 -13.78 29.49
N ALA A 341 0.59 -12.55 29.65
CA ALA A 341 -0.11 -11.34 29.24
C ALA A 341 -0.44 -11.35 27.74
N ALA A 342 -1.59 -10.77 27.39
CA ALA A 342 -2.01 -10.62 26.01
C ALA A 342 -1.02 -9.74 25.23
N GLU A 343 -0.59 -10.23 24.06
CA GLU A 343 0.21 -9.46 23.10
C GLU A 343 -0.68 -8.82 22.02
N PRO A 344 -0.18 -7.83 21.26
CA PRO A 344 -0.89 -7.26 20.11
C PRO A 344 -1.56 -8.34 19.23
N GLY A 345 -2.86 -8.16 18.95
CA GLY A 345 -3.67 -9.11 18.19
C GLY A 345 -4.31 -10.23 19.00
N ALA A 346 -4.16 -10.26 20.33
CA ALA A 346 -4.80 -11.27 21.19
C ALA A 346 -6.34 -11.26 21.08
N ALA A 347 -6.94 -10.08 20.87
CA ALA A 347 -8.39 -9.92 20.76
C ALA A 347 -8.97 -10.39 19.41
N ALA A 348 -8.12 -10.60 18.39
CA ALA A 348 -8.56 -10.95 17.04
C ALA A 348 -9.32 -12.28 17.01
N GLY A 349 -10.33 -12.37 16.14
CA GLY A 349 -11.15 -13.58 15.98
C GLY A 349 -11.78 -14.04 17.29
N HIS A 350 -12.37 -13.12 18.06
CA HIS A 350 -13.01 -13.38 19.36
C HIS A 350 -12.10 -14.08 20.39
N GLY A 351 -10.82 -13.72 20.41
CA GLY A 351 -9.83 -14.30 21.32
C GLY A 351 -9.07 -15.50 20.78
N LEU A 352 -9.37 -15.97 19.56
CA LEU A 352 -8.56 -16.99 18.90
C LEU A 352 -7.09 -16.54 18.72
N GLY A 353 -6.84 -15.25 18.51
CA GLY A 353 -5.49 -14.69 18.52
C GLY A 353 -4.76 -14.95 19.85
N TYR A 354 -5.44 -14.75 20.98
CA TYR A 354 -4.89 -15.04 22.31
C TYR A 354 -4.61 -16.53 22.49
N THR A 355 -5.50 -17.41 22.03
CA THR A 355 -5.28 -18.87 22.06
C THR A 355 -4.05 -19.29 21.27
N ILE A 356 -3.84 -18.70 20.08
CA ILE A 356 -2.65 -18.95 19.26
C ILE A 356 -1.37 -18.52 20.00
N GLN A 357 -1.37 -17.36 20.65
CA GLN A 357 -0.23 -16.86 21.42
C GLN A 357 0.02 -17.72 22.68
N ALA A 358 -1.00 -17.88 23.50
CA ALA A 358 -0.94 -18.44 24.85
C ALA A 358 -0.68 -19.95 24.87
N LEU A 359 -1.23 -20.69 23.89
CA LEU A 359 -1.19 -22.15 23.88
C LEU A 359 -0.38 -22.72 22.72
N LEU A 360 -0.53 -22.15 21.52
CA LEU A 360 0.18 -22.62 20.32
C LEU A 360 1.55 -21.97 20.13
N GLN A 361 1.94 -21.03 21.01
CA GLN A 361 3.19 -20.25 20.94
C GLN A 361 3.38 -19.56 19.59
N GLY A 362 2.26 -19.20 18.94
CA GLY A 362 2.23 -18.50 17.67
C GLY A 362 2.29 -16.98 17.84
N LYS A 363 2.19 -16.27 16.71
CA LYS A 363 2.20 -14.80 16.69
C LYS A 363 1.04 -14.25 15.87
N CYS A 364 0.55 -13.07 16.24
CA CYS A 364 -0.36 -12.31 15.40
C CYS A 364 0.43 -11.40 14.45
N GLN A 365 -0.04 -11.29 13.22
CA GLN A 365 0.55 -10.47 12.16
C GLN A 365 -0.54 -9.69 11.43
N ASP A 366 -0.16 -8.55 10.86
CA ASP A 366 -1.01 -7.75 10.00
C ASP A 366 -1.35 -8.55 8.73
N SER A 367 -2.64 -8.87 8.57
CA SER A 367 -3.15 -9.64 7.44
C SER A 367 -2.94 -8.92 6.11
N VAL A 368 -3.20 -7.61 6.05
CA VAL A 368 -3.12 -6.81 4.83
C VAL A 368 -1.66 -6.68 4.40
N ALA A 369 -0.75 -6.34 5.33
CA ALA A 369 0.67 -6.27 5.03
C ALA A 369 1.23 -7.63 4.56
N ALA A 370 0.82 -8.73 5.21
CA ALA A 370 1.20 -10.07 4.81
C ALA A 370 0.66 -10.43 3.42
N LEU A 371 -0.57 -10.05 3.09
CA LEU A 371 -1.17 -10.26 1.78
C LEU A 371 -0.38 -9.51 0.70
N MET A 372 -0.17 -8.21 0.90
CA MET A 372 0.56 -7.33 -0.03
C MET A 372 1.97 -7.85 -0.31
N SER A 373 2.68 -8.27 0.72
CA SER A 373 4.01 -8.88 0.57
C SER A 373 3.95 -10.20 -0.21
N THR A 374 2.97 -11.05 0.11
CA THR A 374 2.84 -12.38 -0.48
C THR A 374 2.52 -12.32 -1.98
N ILE A 375 1.70 -11.36 -2.41
CA ILE A 375 1.32 -11.17 -3.82
C ILE A 375 2.32 -10.33 -4.63
N GLY A 376 3.38 -9.81 -3.97
CA GLY A 376 4.35 -8.90 -4.57
C GLY A 376 3.70 -7.58 -5.02
N PHE A 377 2.83 -7.01 -4.18
CA PHE A 377 2.02 -5.84 -4.56
C PHE A 377 2.89 -4.64 -4.92
N ARG A 378 3.94 -4.37 -4.13
CA ARG A 378 4.87 -3.27 -4.40
C ARG A 378 5.60 -3.44 -5.73
N GLU A 379 6.02 -4.66 -6.05
CA GLU A 379 6.63 -5.00 -7.34
C GLU A 379 5.66 -4.81 -8.52
N ARG A 380 4.35 -4.99 -8.29
CA ARG A 380 3.32 -4.76 -9.31
C ARG A 380 3.00 -3.27 -9.50
N LEU A 381 3.09 -2.47 -8.44
CA LEU A 381 3.01 -1.01 -8.51
C LEU A 381 4.24 -0.40 -9.16
N ARG A 382 5.41 -1.08 -9.07
CA ARG A 382 6.58 -0.64 -9.81
C ARG A 382 6.20 -0.47 -11.24
N HIS A 383 6.35 0.77 -11.63
CA HIS A 383 6.18 1.23 -12.96
C HIS A 383 4.77 1.54 -13.47
N ALA A 384 3.78 1.56 -12.59
CA ALA A 384 2.43 1.97 -12.91
C ALA A 384 2.25 3.51 -12.85
N ASP A 385 1.24 3.99 -13.56
CA ASP A 385 0.86 5.41 -13.62
C ASP A 385 -0.33 5.71 -12.69
N ALA A 386 -1.23 4.72 -12.55
CA ALA A 386 -2.34 4.82 -11.63
C ALA A 386 -2.73 3.47 -11.01
N LEU A 387 -3.28 3.55 -9.81
CA LEU A 387 -3.92 2.46 -9.08
C LEU A 387 -5.43 2.70 -9.05
N LEU A 388 -6.18 1.79 -9.66
CA LEU A 388 -7.63 1.76 -9.60
C LEU A 388 -8.05 0.73 -8.55
N CYS A 389 -8.70 1.18 -7.49
CA CYS A 389 -9.18 0.35 -6.39
C CYS A 389 -10.69 0.17 -6.49
N PHE A 390 -11.14 -1.07 -6.68
CA PHE A 390 -12.55 -1.41 -6.86
C PHE A 390 -13.14 -2.06 -5.61
N ARG A 391 -14.27 -1.53 -5.14
CA ARG A 391 -15.00 -2.05 -3.99
C ARG A 391 -16.49 -1.74 -4.11
N GLN A 392 -17.33 -2.68 -3.67
CA GLN A 392 -18.78 -2.47 -3.61
C GLN A 392 -19.26 -1.82 -2.32
N LYS A 393 -18.73 -2.32 -1.19
CA LYS A 393 -19.16 -1.91 0.15
C LYS A 393 -18.68 -0.49 0.46
N PRO A 394 -19.42 0.26 1.29
CA PRO A 394 -18.93 1.53 1.83
C PRO A 394 -17.54 1.36 2.45
N LEU A 395 -16.70 2.39 2.28
CA LEU A 395 -15.33 2.42 2.81
C LEU A 395 -15.21 3.57 3.80
N SER A 396 -14.88 3.24 5.04
CA SER A 396 -14.61 4.19 6.13
C SER A 396 -13.34 3.78 6.88
N PRO A 397 -12.75 4.65 7.72
CA PRO A 397 -11.56 4.30 8.50
C PRO A 397 -11.73 3.07 9.41
N ALA A 398 -12.97 2.76 9.81
CA ALA A 398 -13.29 1.58 10.63
C ALA A 398 -13.66 0.35 9.80
N SER A 399 -13.76 0.49 8.47
CA SER A 399 -14.12 -0.63 7.60
C SER A 399 -12.93 -1.58 7.44
N PRO A 400 -13.14 -2.90 7.55
CA PRO A 400 -12.11 -3.85 7.15
C PRO A 400 -11.91 -3.71 5.63
N SER A 401 -10.66 -3.49 5.22
CA SER A 401 -10.27 -3.31 3.82
C SER A 401 -8.75 -3.30 3.66
N SER A 402 -8.29 -3.86 2.53
CA SER A 402 -6.91 -3.75 2.09
C SER A 402 -6.62 -2.46 1.30
N LEU A 403 -7.67 -1.75 0.84
CA LEU A 403 -7.53 -0.65 -0.11
C LEU A 403 -6.81 0.59 0.45
N PRO A 404 -7.03 1.04 1.70
CA PRO A 404 -6.31 2.20 2.23
C PRO A 404 -4.79 1.96 2.29
N GLN A 405 -4.36 0.75 2.65
CA GLN A 405 -2.94 0.41 2.63
C GLN A 405 -2.41 0.28 1.20
N ALA A 406 -3.20 -0.25 0.26
CA ALA A 406 -2.83 -0.26 -1.15
C ALA A 406 -2.58 1.15 -1.70
N ALA A 407 -3.48 2.08 -1.38
CA ALA A 407 -3.38 3.47 -1.75
C ALA A 407 -2.15 4.15 -1.12
N ALA A 408 -1.90 3.92 0.17
CA ALA A 408 -0.70 4.43 0.85
C ALA A 408 0.61 3.94 0.20
N ILE A 409 0.68 2.66 -0.22
CA ILE A 409 1.85 2.14 -0.94
C ILE A 409 1.99 2.81 -2.31
N ALA A 410 0.89 3.07 -3.01
CA ALA A 410 0.90 3.74 -4.32
C ALA A 410 1.31 5.22 -4.22
N HIS A 411 0.88 5.92 -3.18
CA HIS A 411 1.31 7.30 -2.88
C HIS A 411 2.82 7.41 -2.70
N HIS A 412 3.45 6.44 -2.04
CA HIS A 412 4.92 6.38 -1.92
C HIS A 412 5.65 6.20 -3.25
N GLU A 413 4.96 5.84 -4.33
CA GLU A 413 5.50 5.67 -5.68
C GLU A 413 5.00 6.78 -6.64
N ASP A 414 4.47 7.90 -6.11
CA ASP A 414 3.94 9.07 -6.84
C ASP A 414 2.83 8.73 -7.86
N MET A 415 2.01 7.73 -7.55
CA MET A 415 0.94 7.25 -8.43
C MET A 415 -0.40 7.95 -8.17
N LEU A 416 -1.19 8.16 -9.22
CA LEU A 416 -2.60 8.55 -9.07
C LEU A 416 -3.40 7.38 -8.48
N THR A 417 -4.19 7.65 -7.45
CA THR A 417 -5.03 6.66 -6.76
C THR A 417 -6.52 6.98 -6.96
N ILE A 418 -7.26 6.02 -7.51
CA ILE A 418 -8.68 6.19 -7.85
C ILE A 418 -9.51 5.12 -7.14
N LEU A 419 -10.46 5.53 -6.31
CA LEU A 419 -11.47 4.65 -5.74
C LEU A 419 -12.65 4.52 -6.70
N VAL A 420 -12.98 3.31 -7.11
CA VAL A 420 -14.11 3.01 -8.01
C VAL A 420 -15.15 2.22 -7.22
N THR A 421 -16.30 2.84 -6.94
CA THR A 421 -17.29 2.27 -6.00
C THR A 421 -18.72 2.73 -6.31
N PRO A 422 -19.74 1.86 -6.13
CA PRO A 422 -21.14 2.29 -6.18
C PRO A 422 -21.60 2.96 -4.88
N ALA A 423 -20.87 2.75 -3.77
CA ALA A 423 -21.22 3.31 -2.48
C ALA A 423 -21.02 4.82 -2.46
N GLU A 424 -21.97 5.54 -1.86
CA GLU A 424 -21.81 6.97 -1.61
C GLU A 424 -20.56 7.23 -0.76
N THR A 425 -19.62 7.97 -1.33
CA THR A 425 -18.34 8.30 -0.71
C THR A 425 -18.10 9.80 -0.86
N GLN A 426 -17.90 10.49 0.26
CA GLN A 426 -17.54 11.91 0.24
C GLN A 426 -16.08 12.09 -0.17
N VAL A 427 -15.77 13.15 -0.92
CA VAL A 427 -14.40 13.43 -1.39
C VAL A 427 -13.40 13.51 -0.23
N ALA A 428 -13.75 14.25 0.82
CA ALA A 428 -12.90 14.37 2.01
C ALA A 428 -12.64 13.02 2.71
N GLN A 429 -13.62 12.11 2.70
CA GLN A 429 -13.44 10.77 3.25
C GLN A 429 -12.51 9.92 2.38
N ALA A 430 -12.63 10.02 1.06
CA ALA A 430 -11.74 9.32 0.13
C ALA A 430 -10.29 9.82 0.25
N GLU A 431 -10.08 11.13 0.38
CA GLU A 431 -8.76 11.73 0.63
C GLU A 431 -8.13 11.22 1.93
N ILE A 432 -8.90 11.15 3.03
CA ILE A 432 -8.44 10.58 4.32
C ILE A 432 -8.00 9.11 4.16
N LEU A 433 -8.68 8.37 3.29
CA LEU A 433 -8.38 6.96 3.01
C LEU A 433 -7.23 6.80 1.98
N GLY A 434 -6.66 7.91 1.50
CA GLY A 434 -5.53 7.93 0.58
C GLY A 434 -5.92 7.89 -0.89
N PHE A 435 -7.13 8.29 -1.29
CA PHE A 435 -7.53 8.35 -2.70
C PHE A 435 -7.56 9.78 -3.23
N ASP A 436 -6.95 10.00 -4.39
CA ASP A 436 -6.97 11.30 -5.08
C ASP A 436 -8.32 11.57 -5.77
N GLN A 437 -9.00 10.52 -6.22
CA GLN A 437 -10.25 10.61 -6.96
C GLN A 437 -11.21 9.49 -6.60
N VAL A 438 -12.50 9.76 -6.81
CA VAL A 438 -13.58 8.78 -6.67
C VAL A 438 -14.40 8.75 -7.95
N VAL A 439 -14.57 7.55 -8.52
CA VAL A 439 -15.45 7.29 -9.67
C VAL A 439 -16.62 6.45 -9.21
N LYS A 440 -17.84 6.97 -9.43
CA LYS A 440 -19.06 6.32 -8.97
C LYS A 440 -19.52 5.26 -9.96
N LEU A 441 -19.81 4.05 -9.47
CA LEU A 441 -20.53 3.02 -10.20
C LEU A 441 -22.04 3.08 -9.90
N PRO A 442 -22.90 2.51 -10.75
CA PRO A 442 -24.32 2.37 -10.44
C PRO A 442 -24.56 1.48 -9.21
N GLU A 443 -25.58 1.83 -8.41
CA GLU A 443 -26.01 0.99 -7.30
C GLU A 443 -26.66 -0.31 -7.79
N GLY A 444 -26.47 -1.39 -7.03
CA GLY A 444 -27.02 -2.71 -7.35
C GLY A 444 -26.03 -3.63 -8.09
N PRO A 445 -26.50 -4.72 -8.71
CA PRO A 445 -25.65 -5.63 -9.46
C PRO A 445 -25.12 -4.92 -10.72
N LEU A 446 -23.80 -4.89 -10.87
CA LEU A 446 -23.14 -4.26 -12.00
C LEU A 446 -23.33 -5.07 -13.29
N SER A 447 -23.62 -4.37 -14.39
CA SER A 447 -23.53 -4.94 -15.73
C SER A 447 -22.16 -4.68 -16.36
N ASP A 448 -21.79 -5.48 -17.37
CA ASP A 448 -20.58 -5.25 -18.18
C ASP A 448 -20.50 -3.83 -18.76
N GLN A 449 -21.67 -3.25 -19.10
CA GLN A 449 -21.75 -1.92 -19.69
C GLN A 449 -21.48 -0.80 -18.68
N ASP A 450 -21.85 -0.99 -17.41
CA ASP A 450 -21.56 -0.05 -16.33
C ASP A 450 -20.06 0.02 -16.08
N VAL A 451 -19.43 -1.15 -16.01
CA VAL A 451 -17.98 -1.29 -15.81
C VAL A 451 -17.21 -0.68 -16.99
N GLN A 452 -17.63 -0.94 -18.23
CA GLN A 452 -17.02 -0.34 -19.41
C GLN A 452 -17.14 1.19 -19.42
N THR A 453 -18.27 1.73 -18.97
CA THR A 453 -18.51 3.17 -18.96
C THR A 453 -17.57 3.86 -17.96
N ALA A 454 -17.48 3.34 -16.74
CA ALA A 454 -16.55 3.84 -15.72
C ALA A 454 -15.09 3.76 -16.17
N LEU A 455 -14.66 2.64 -16.77
CA LEU A 455 -13.30 2.51 -17.31
C LEU A 455 -13.00 3.52 -18.41
N ARG A 456 -13.96 3.80 -19.31
CA ARG A 456 -13.77 4.82 -20.36
C ARG A 456 -13.61 6.22 -19.79
N GLU A 457 -14.33 6.56 -18.72
CA GLU A 457 -14.19 7.85 -18.05
C GLU A 457 -12.81 7.99 -17.42
N ILE A 458 -12.35 6.98 -16.68
CA ILE A 458 -11.02 6.94 -16.06
C ILE A 458 -9.91 7.07 -17.12
N LEU A 459 -10.00 6.30 -18.21
CA LEU A 459 -9.00 6.35 -19.29
C LEU A 459 -8.96 7.71 -19.99
N LYS A 460 -10.10 8.40 -20.14
CA LYS A 460 -10.14 9.76 -20.68
C LYS A 460 -9.43 10.74 -19.75
N GLU A 461 -9.63 10.64 -18.45
CA GLU A 461 -8.95 11.51 -17.47
C GLU A 461 -7.45 11.26 -17.45
N LEU A 462 -7.02 10.00 -17.46
CA LEU A 462 -5.61 9.62 -17.53
C LEU A 462 -4.92 10.12 -18.81
N SER A 463 -5.63 10.18 -19.93
CA SER A 463 -5.08 10.72 -21.18
C SER A 463 -4.89 12.25 -21.18
N ARG A 464 -5.47 12.96 -20.20
CA ARG A 464 -5.33 14.41 -20.03
C ARG A 464 -4.16 14.78 -19.09
N LEU A 465 -3.63 13.83 -18.33
CA LEU A 465 -2.48 13.95 -17.42
C LEU A 465 -1.16 13.71 -18.18
#